data_AF-A0A2E7RK24-F1
#
_entry.id   AF-A0A2E7RK24-F1
#
_cell.length_a   1.000
_cell.length_b   1.000
_cell.length_c   1.000
_cell.angle_alpha   90.00
_cell.angle_beta   90.00
_cell.angle_gamma   90.00
#
_symmetry.space_group_name_H-M   'P 1'
#
loop_
_entity.id
_entity.type
_entity.pdbx_description
1 polymer ?
#
loop_
_entity_poly.entity_id
_entity_poly.type
_entity_poly.pdbx_seq_one_letter_code
_entity_poly.pdbx_strand_id
1 'polypeptide(L)'
;MSQPPPPVRLRNGAEPILSELGIQSVEDAFEVEGQLLREAENRTTLRVETGNTPFVLKRYAARKGLLPRWGTSPAEHEWGVLVQLEEQDFPVPRPLAVGAESGPRGRSFLLMQWLPGQDLKVLLREHPVANWRTDLPVRMGAFTRRFHQSGLFHRDYYLNHFRLDLEDPEKQLGLLDLQRVGRGSPPRRRWLIKDLAALASSCPANVRQTERLRFLLAYLGKKRVDSSLRGWMGSILAKEKRIRAHQPKFP
;
A
#
# COMPACT_ATOMS: atom_id res chain seq x y z
N MET A 1 -30.90 -21.67 -12.42
CA MET A 1 -31.03 -20.64 -11.36
C MET A 1 -29.70 -19.91 -11.30
N SER A 2 -29.61 -18.72 -11.88
CA SER A 2 -28.43 -17.87 -11.73
C SER A 2 -28.30 -17.53 -10.25
N GLN A 3 -27.12 -17.75 -9.66
CA GLN A 3 -26.86 -17.19 -8.34
C GLN A 3 -27.04 -15.66 -8.44
N PRO A 4 -27.68 -15.00 -7.45
CA PRO A 4 -27.71 -13.55 -7.42
C PRO A 4 -26.27 -13.04 -7.49
N PRO A 5 -25.99 -11.99 -8.28
CA PRO A 5 -24.64 -11.45 -8.37
C PRO A 5 -24.14 -11.16 -6.94
N PRO A 6 -22.88 -11.49 -6.63
CA PRO A 6 -22.33 -11.25 -5.31
C PRO A 6 -22.50 -9.77 -4.91
N PRO A 7 -22.69 -9.46 -3.61
CA PRO A 7 -22.99 -8.10 -3.19
C PRO A 7 -21.78 -7.21 -3.47
N VAL A 8 -21.94 -6.31 -4.44
CA VAL A 8 -21.08 -5.14 -4.57
C VAL A 8 -21.36 -4.25 -3.36
N ARG A 9 -20.33 -4.01 -2.56
CA ARG A 9 -20.40 -3.08 -1.42
C ARG A 9 -19.85 -1.74 -1.85
N LEU A 10 -20.61 -0.69 -1.51
CA LEU A 10 -20.34 0.69 -1.90
C LEU A 10 -20.13 1.55 -0.66
N ARG A 11 -19.38 2.65 -0.83
CA ARG A 11 -19.35 3.74 0.15
C ARG A 11 -20.12 4.94 -0.37
N ASN A 12 -20.62 5.74 0.56
CA ASN A 12 -21.42 6.93 0.26
C ASN A 12 -20.76 7.81 -0.81
N GLY A 13 -21.52 8.09 -1.87
CA GLY A 13 -21.12 8.94 -3.00
C GLY A 13 -20.37 8.18 -4.10
N ALA A 14 -20.24 6.85 -4.02
CA ALA A 14 -19.64 6.04 -5.08
C ALA A 14 -20.66 5.64 -6.17
N GLU A 15 -21.96 5.74 -5.90
CA GLU A 15 -23.02 5.29 -6.80
C GLU A 15 -22.96 5.93 -8.19
N PRO A 16 -22.79 7.27 -8.34
CA PRO A 16 -22.70 7.88 -9.66
C PRO A 16 -21.47 7.42 -10.45
N ILE A 17 -20.35 7.21 -9.75
CA ILE A 17 -19.07 6.78 -10.34
C ILE A 17 -19.23 5.37 -10.92
N LEU A 18 -19.83 4.45 -10.18
CA LEU A 18 -20.06 3.09 -10.67
C LEU A 18 -21.07 3.05 -11.81
N SER A 19 -22.12 3.88 -11.76
CA SER A 19 -23.10 3.96 -12.84
C SER A 19 -22.46 4.42 -14.14
N GLU A 20 -21.56 5.41 -14.10
CA GLU A 20 -20.84 5.90 -15.28
C GLU A 20 -19.85 4.87 -15.82
N LEU A 21 -19.18 4.12 -14.93
CA LEU A 21 -18.31 3.00 -15.30
C LEU A 21 -19.08 1.74 -15.72
N GLY A 22 -20.41 1.72 -15.62
CA GLY A 22 -21.24 0.55 -15.93
C GLY A 22 -21.07 -0.63 -14.95
N ILE A 23 -20.57 -0.41 -13.73
CA ILE A 23 -20.28 -1.47 -12.77
C ILE A 23 -21.49 -1.72 -11.87
N GLN A 24 -22.20 -2.84 -12.06
CA GLN A 24 -23.28 -3.30 -11.16
C GLN A 24 -22.95 -4.64 -10.50
N SER A 25 -22.02 -5.39 -11.08
CA SER A 25 -21.61 -6.72 -10.64
C SER A 25 -20.10 -6.92 -10.77
N VAL A 26 -19.61 -8.07 -10.30
CA VAL A 26 -18.21 -8.47 -10.51
C VAL A 26 -17.94 -8.74 -12.00
N GLU A 27 -18.92 -9.21 -12.77
CA GLU A 27 -18.77 -9.41 -14.21
C GLU A 27 -18.52 -8.09 -14.91
N ASP A 28 -19.38 -7.09 -14.67
CA ASP A 28 -19.26 -5.79 -15.32
C ASP A 28 -17.93 -5.12 -15.01
N ALA A 29 -17.46 -5.24 -13.76
CA ALA A 29 -16.14 -4.73 -13.36
C ALA A 29 -14.99 -5.37 -14.16
N PHE A 30 -15.15 -6.59 -14.69
CA PHE A 30 -14.15 -7.24 -15.53
C PHE A 30 -14.21 -6.78 -16.98
N GLU A 31 -15.37 -6.31 -17.45
CA GLU A 31 -15.56 -5.77 -18.80
C GLU A 31 -15.16 -4.29 -18.92
N VAL A 32 -14.98 -3.58 -17.79
CA VAL A 32 -14.52 -2.17 -17.82
C VAL A 32 -13.18 -2.04 -18.52
N GLU A 33 -13.16 -1.16 -19.52
CA GLU A 33 -11.95 -0.74 -20.24
C GLU A 33 -11.26 0.44 -19.51
N GLY A 34 -9.94 0.53 -19.68
CA GLY A 34 -9.15 1.59 -19.09
C GLY A 34 -7.68 1.45 -19.42
N GLN A 35 -6.88 2.43 -19.02
CA GLN A 35 -5.43 2.38 -19.23
C GLN A 35 -4.81 1.35 -18.28
N LEU A 36 -4.12 0.35 -18.85
CA LEU A 36 -3.41 -0.66 -18.06
C LEU A 36 -2.24 -0.03 -17.30
N LEU A 37 -2.29 -0.09 -15.97
CA LEU A 37 -1.21 0.33 -15.08
C LEU A 37 -0.27 -0.83 -14.72
N ARG A 38 -0.84 -2.02 -14.50
CA ARG A 38 -0.09 -3.20 -14.12
C ARG A 38 -0.84 -4.47 -14.45
N GLU A 39 -0.11 -5.47 -14.93
CA GLU A 39 -0.58 -6.83 -15.12
C GLU A 39 0.32 -7.82 -14.37
N ALA A 40 -0.29 -8.81 -13.75
CA ALA A 40 0.35 -9.95 -13.12
C ALA A 40 -0.55 -11.17 -13.34
N GLU A 41 -0.01 -12.37 -13.14
CA GLU A 41 -0.67 -13.66 -13.45
C GLU A 41 -2.16 -13.75 -13.07
N ASN A 42 -2.57 -13.21 -11.92
CA ASN A 42 -3.95 -13.24 -11.45
C ASN A 42 -4.50 -11.86 -11.08
N ARG A 43 -3.88 -10.78 -11.55
CA ARG A 43 -4.28 -9.42 -11.19
C ARG A 43 -4.03 -8.43 -12.32
N THR A 44 -5.05 -7.67 -12.68
CA THR A 44 -4.92 -6.47 -13.51
C THR A 44 -5.24 -5.23 -12.68
N THR A 45 -4.58 -4.13 -12.98
CA THR A 45 -4.81 -2.83 -12.36
C THR A 45 -4.95 -1.81 -13.47
N LEU A 46 -6.11 -1.19 -13.55
CA LEU A 46 -6.46 -0.20 -14.54
C LEU A 46 -6.55 1.19 -13.90
N ARG A 47 -6.20 2.20 -14.68
CA ARG A 47 -6.69 3.56 -14.50
C ARG A 47 -7.97 3.69 -15.32
N VAL A 48 -9.05 4.09 -14.65
CA VAL A 48 -10.35 4.37 -15.25
C VAL A 48 -10.73 5.80 -14.90
N GLU A 49 -11.57 6.43 -15.70
CA GLU A 49 -11.93 7.83 -15.51
C GLU A 49 -13.45 7.98 -15.59
N THR A 50 -14.02 8.84 -14.75
CA THR A 50 -15.39 9.34 -14.89
C THR A 50 -15.33 10.85 -15.02
N GLY A 51 -15.86 11.40 -16.12
CA GLY A 51 -15.52 12.75 -16.58
C GLY A 51 -13.99 12.95 -16.64
N ASN A 52 -13.47 13.92 -15.87
CA ASN A 52 -12.03 14.21 -15.78
C ASN A 52 -11.37 13.72 -14.48
N THR A 53 -12.05 12.85 -13.71
CA THR A 53 -11.53 12.37 -12.42
C THR A 53 -10.97 10.95 -12.56
N PRO A 54 -9.70 10.71 -12.21
CA PRO A 54 -9.10 9.38 -12.31
C PRO A 54 -9.39 8.51 -11.08
N PHE A 55 -9.54 7.22 -11.34
CA PHE A 55 -9.71 6.15 -10.35
C PHE A 55 -8.82 4.96 -10.68
N VAL A 56 -8.67 4.06 -9.71
CA VAL A 56 -7.96 2.80 -9.89
C VAL A 56 -8.92 1.64 -9.70
N LEU A 57 -9.03 0.79 -10.73
CA LEU A 57 -9.77 -0.46 -10.70
C LEU A 57 -8.80 -1.64 -10.65
N LYS A 58 -8.79 -2.35 -9.53
CA LYS A 58 -8.02 -3.59 -9.36
C LYS A 58 -8.93 -4.78 -9.55
N ARG A 59 -8.57 -5.69 -10.45
CA ARG A 59 -9.30 -6.93 -10.72
C ARG A 59 -8.43 -8.12 -10.38
N TYR A 60 -9.00 -9.09 -9.67
CA TYR A 60 -8.33 -10.31 -9.24
C TYR A 60 -9.02 -11.51 -9.87
N ALA A 61 -8.32 -12.19 -10.79
CA ALA A 61 -8.85 -13.35 -11.49
C ALA A 61 -9.07 -14.53 -10.52
N ALA A 62 -9.97 -15.43 -10.90
CA ALA A 62 -10.21 -16.64 -10.14
C ALA A 62 -8.95 -17.51 -10.07
N ARG A 63 -8.66 -18.06 -8.89
CA ARG A 63 -7.46 -18.86 -8.64
C ARG A 63 -7.82 -20.34 -8.61
N LYS A 64 -7.09 -21.13 -9.39
CA LYS A 64 -7.16 -22.61 -9.35
C LYS A 64 -6.39 -23.14 -8.14
N GLY A 65 -6.81 -24.27 -7.58
CA GLY A 65 -6.09 -24.96 -6.50
C GLY A 65 -6.82 -25.04 -5.15
N LEU A 66 -6.09 -25.34 -4.07
CA LEU A 66 -6.60 -25.78 -2.76
C LEU A 66 -7.06 -24.66 -1.79
N LEU A 67 -7.00 -23.38 -2.18
CA LEU A 67 -7.44 -22.26 -1.32
C LEU A 67 -8.90 -22.42 -0.88
N PRO A 68 -9.35 -22.05 0.31
CA PRO A 68 -10.77 -22.23 0.66
C PRO A 68 -11.72 -21.41 -0.25
N ARG A 69 -12.98 -21.85 -0.40
CA ARG A 69 -14.04 -21.03 -1.05
C ARG A 69 -14.69 -20.03 -0.08
N TRP A 70 -14.37 -20.14 1.20
CA TRP A 70 -14.86 -19.28 2.28
C TRP A 70 -13.72 -18.37 2.79
N GLY A 71 -14.10 -17.26 3.43
CA GLY A 71 -13.19 -16.23 3.91
C GLY A 71 -13.11 -15.02 2.97
N THR A 72 -12.15 -14.14 3.22
CA THR A 72 -12.02 -12.85 2.53
C THR A 72 -11.30 -13.01 1.20
N SER A 73 -11.84 -12.42 0.13
CA SER A 73 -11.16 -12.32 -1.17
C SER A 73 -9.96 -11.34 -1.12
N PRO A 74 -9.05 -11.36 -2.11
CA PRO A 74 -7.95 -10.39 -2.17
C PRO A 74 -8.43 -8.93 -2.19
N ALA A 75 -9.50 -8.62 -2.94
CA ALA A 75 -10.05 -7.27 -3.01
C ALA A 75 -10.66 -6.82 -1.68
N GLU A 76 -11.42 -7.70 -1.03
CA GLU A 76 -12.03 -7.40 0.28
C GLU A 76 -11.01 -7.28 1.40
N HIS A 77 -9.90 -8.02 1.30
CA HIS A 77 -8.80 -7.90 2.25
C HIS A 77 -8.16 -6.51 2.17
N GLU A 78 -7.84 -6.06 0.96
CA GLU A 78 -7.28 -4.73 0.70
C GLU A 78 -8.28 -3.63 1.08
N TRP A 79 -9.56 -3.79 0.71
CA TRP A 79 -10.66 -2.91 1.13
C TRP A 79 -10.67 -2.67 2.64
N GLY A 80 -10.67 -3.75 3.43
CA GLY A 80 -10.71 -3.63 4.89
C GLY A 80 -9.47 -2.95 5.47
N VAL A 81 -8.31 -3.02 4.81
CA VAL A 81 -7.10 -2.29 5.22
C VAL A 81 -7.23 -0.81 4.88
N LEU A 82 -7.72 -0.49 3.68
CA LEU A 82 -7.94 0.89 3.23
C LEU A 82 -8.95 1.61 4.11
N VAL A 83 -10.08 0.98 4.42
CA VAL A 83 -11.10 1.55 5.33
C VAL A 83 -10.50 1.84 6.70
N GLN A 84 -9.81 0.87 7.31
CA GLN A 84 -9.19 1.04 8.62
C GLN A 84 -8.17 2.19 8.64
N LEU A 85 -7.36 2.32 7.58
CA LEU A 85 -6.34 3.36 7.49
C LEU A 85 -6.95 4.74 7.24
N GLU A 86 -7.97 4.83 6.39
CA GLU A 86 -8.68 6.08 6.14
C GLU A 86 -9.40 6.58 7.40
N GLU A 87 -10.07 5.70 8.16
CA GLU A 87 -10.67 6.02 9.46
C GLU A 87 -9.66 6.48 10.53
N GLN A 88 -8.37 6.25 10.29
CA GLN A 88 -7.25 6.66 11.14
C GLN A 88 -6.43 7.81 10.52
N ASP A 89 -7.02 8.54 9.57
CA ASP A 89 -6.42 9.69 8.90
C ASP A 89 -5.06 9.38 8.26
N PHE A 90 -4.90 8.17 7.72
CA PHE A 90 -3.77 7.88 6.84
C PHE A 90 -4.10 8.35 5.42
N PRO A 91 -3.16 9.05 4.75
CA PRO A 91 -3.26 9.34 3.32
C PRO A 91 -3.09 8.03 2.52
N VAL A 92 -4.20 7.36 2.27
CA VAL A 92 -4.29 6.16 1.42
C VAL A 92 -5.40 6.39 0.38
N PRO A 93 -5.44 5.63 -0.72
CA PRO A 93 -6.56 5.73 -1.65
C PRO A 93 -7.89 5.51 -0.94
N ARG A 94 -8.84 6.43 -1.07
CA ARG A 94 -10.20 6.21 -0.55
C ARG A 94 -10.83 5.03 -1.30
N PRO A 95 -11.20 3.94 -0.62
CA PRO A 95 -11.90 2.83 -1.26
C PRO A 95 -13.34 3.25 -1.58
N LEU A 96 -13.85 2.90 -2.76
CA LEU A 96 -15.17 3.33 -3.26
C LEU A 96 -16.14 2.16 -3.40
N ALA A 97 -15.71 1.09 -4.08
CA ALA A 97 -16.48 -0.15 -4.18
C ALA A 97 -15.62 -1.41 -4.11
N VAL A 98 -16.22 -2.51 -3.64
CA VAL A 98 -15.62 -3.84 -3.65
C VAL A 98 -16.67 -4.89 -3.98
N GLY A 99 -16.32 -5.88 -4.80
CA GLY A 99 -17.17 -7.04 -5.09
C GLY A 99 -16.36 -8.31 -5.16
N ALA A 100 -16.94 -9.45 -4.78
CA ALA A 100 -16.27 -10.75 -4.80
C ALA A 100 -17.25 -11.92 -4.94
N GLU A 101 -16.97 -12.87 -5.84
CA GLU A 101 -17.84 -14.03 -6.08
C GLU A 101 -17.81 -15.08 -4.97
N SER A 102 -16.62 -15.53 -4.57
CA SER A 102 -16.47 -16.62 -3.59
C SER A 102 -15.09 -16.64 -2.95
N GLY A 103 -14.99 -15.97 -1.80
CA GLY A 103 -13.81 -15.96 -0.93
C GLY A 103 -12.48 -15.77 -1.68
N PRO A 104 -11.38 -16.40 -1.24
CA PRO A 104 -10.06 -16.19 -1.85
C PRO A 104 -9.84 -16.90 -3.20
N ARG A 105 -10.81 -17.71 -3.68
CA ARG A 105 -10.74 -18.43 -4.96
C ARG A 105 -11.45 -17.69 -6.10
N GLY A 106 -12.56 -17.02 -5.84
CA GLY A 106 -13.41 -16.39 -6.87
C GLY A 106 -12.83 -15.10 -7.43
N ARG A 107 -13.44 -14.60 -8.51
CA ARG A 107 -13.11 -13.26 -9.01
C ARG A 107 -13.48 -12.21 -7.96
N SER A 108 -12.70 -11.14 -7.89
CA SER A 108 -13.02 -9.99 -7.06
C SER A 108 -12.44 -8.71 -7.65
N PHE A 109 -13.03 -7.57 -7.31
CA PHE A 109 -12.54 -6.27 -7.73
C PHE A 109 -12.57 -5.24 -6.59
N LEU A 110 -11.71 -4.24 -6.70
CA LEU A 110 -11.65 -3.08 -5.81
C LEU A 110 -11.53 -1.82 -6.67
N LEU A 111 -12.49 -0.90 -6.52
CA LEU A 111 -12.44 0.45 -7.06
C LEU A 111 -12.06 1.42 -5.95
N MET A 112 -11.10 2.30 -6.22
CA MET A 112 -10.63 3.31 -5.27
C MET A 112 -10.25 4.60 -5.99
N GLN A 113 -10.21 5.71 -5.26
CA GLN A 113 -9.73 6.99 -5.79
C GLN A 113 -8.28 6.90 -6.23
N TRP A 114 -7.91 7.71 -7.23
CA TRP A 114 -6.51 7.96 -7.53
C TRP A 114 -5.83 8.65 -6.35
N LEU A 115 -4.63 8.19 -5.99
CA LEU A 115 -3.79 8.88 -5.02
C LEU A 115 -2.80 9.77 -5.78
N PRO A 116 -2.88 11.10 -5.64
CA PRO A 116 -1.98 12.03 -6.32
C PRO A 116 -0.56 11.97 -5.75
N GLY A 117 0.33 12.77 -6.35
CA GLY A 117 1.73 12.85 -5.96
C GLY A 117 2.65 11.92 -6.75
N GLN A 118 3.94 12.15 -6.58
CA GLN A 118 4.99 11.46 -7.34
C GLN A 118 5.61 10.33 -6.51
N ASP A 119 6.24 9.37 -7.20
CA ASP A 119 6.95 8.28 -6.55
C ASP A 119 8.12 8.79 -5.70
N LEU A 120 8.09 8.50 -4.40
CA LEU A 120 9.08 9.05 -3.47
C LEU A 120 10.51 8.55 -3.75
N LYS A 121 10.67 7.35 -4.30
CA LYS A 121 11.99 6.83 -4.68
C LYS A 121 12.56 7.61 -5.88
N VAL A 122 11.71 7.99 -6.83
CA VAL A 122 12.08 8.82 -7.99
C VAL A 122 12.43 10.23 -7.51
N LEU A 123 11.55 10.86 -6.73
CA LEU A 123 11.79 12.19 -6.17
C LEU A 123 13.10 12.28 -5.39
N LEU A 124 13.38 11.31 -4.51
CA LEU A 124 14.62 11.32 -3.74
C LEU A 124 15.86 11.10 -4.61
N ARG A 125 15.75 10.46 -5.77
CA ARG A 125 16.85 10.29 -6.71
C ARG A 125 17.12 11.56 -7.51
N GLU A 126 16.06 12.21 -7.99
CA GLU A 126 16.14 13.26 -9.02
C GLU A 126 16.10 14.69 -8.45
N HIS A 127 15.37 14.89 -7.35
CA HIS A 127 15.12 16.22 -6.79
C HIS A 127 15.37 16.26 -5.26
N PRO A 128 16.62 16.08 -4.79
CA PRO A 128 16.91 16.12 -3.36
C PRO A 128 16.84 17.57 -2.83
N VAL A 129 15.66 18.02 -2.43
CA VAL A 129 15.49 19.35 -1.79
C VAL A 129 16.08 19.34 -0.39
N ALA A 130 16.84 20.38 -0.02
CA ALA A 130 17.63 20.40 1.21
C ALA A 130 16.80 20.26 2.51
N ASN A 131 15.63 20.90 2.55
CA ASN A 131 14.68 20.83 3.68
C ASN A 131 14.08 19.43 3.87
N TRP A 132 13.83 18.68 2.79
CA TRP A 132 13.31 17.30 2.88
C TRP A 132 14.28 16.36 3.57
N ARG A 133 15.59 16.59 3.46
CA ARG A 133 16.61 15.71 4.06
C ARG A 133 16.52 15.65 5.59
N THR A 134 15.93 16.66 6.22
CA THR A 134 15.73 16.69 7.67
C THR A 134 14.32 16.28 8.07
N ASP A 135 13.31 16.82 7.39
CA ASP A 135 11.91 16.68 7.79
C ASP A 135 11.28 15.36 7.32
N LEU A 136 11.48 14.99 6.04
CA LEU A 136 10.85 13.81 5.46
C LEU A 136 11.20 12.51 6.20
N PRO A 137 12.47 12.24 6.60
CA PRO A 137 12.77 11.06 7.40
C PRO A 137 12.01 11.01 8.72
N VAL A 138 11.83 12.16 9.39
CA VAL A 138 11.10 12.25 10.66
C VAL A 138 9.62 11.94 10.42
N ARG A 139 9.01 12.55 9.40
CA ARG A 139 7.61 12.29 9.02
C ARG A 139 7.36 10.85 8.62
N MET A 140 8.24 10.27 7.79
CA MET A 140 8.16 8.86 7.41
C MET A 140 8.31 7.94 8.63
N GLY A 141 9.21 8.26 9.58
CA GLY A 141 9.39 7.50 10.81
C GLY A 141 8.13 7.53 11.68
N ALA A 142 7.54 8.71 11.86
CA ALA A 142 6.29 8.90 12.60
C ALA A 142 5.11 8.19 11.93
N PHE A 143 4.96 8.32 10.61
CA PHE A 143 3.96 7.61 9.80
C PHE A 143 4.07 6.09 10.01
N THR A 144 5.29 5.56 9.86
CA THR A 144 5.56 4.12 9.99
C THR A 144 5.25 3.62 11.40
N ARG A 145 5.57 4.42 12.42
CA ARG A 145 5.25 4.10 13.81
C ARG A 145 3.74 4.00 14.01
N ARG A 146 2.99 5.01 13.54
CA ARG A 146 1.52 5.03 13.62
C ARG A 146 0.92 3.83 12.90
N PHE A 147 1.43 3.52 11.71
CA PHE A 147 0.98 2.37 10.91
C PHE A 147 1.21 1.04 11.64
N HIS A 148 2.36 0.84 12.28
CA HIS A 148 2.61 -0.37 13.06
C HIS A 148 1.80 -0.40 14.37
N GLN A 149 1.52 0.76 14.97
CA GLN A 149 0.71 0.89 16.18
C GLN A 149 -0.78 0.60 15.93
N SER A 150 -1.28 0.75 14.70
CA SER A 150 -2.64 0.34 14.33
C SER A 150 -2.81 -1.17 14.16
N GLY A 151 -1.78 -1.95 14.53
CA GLY A 151 -1.80 -3.40 14.43
C GLY A 151 -1.50 -3.94 13.03
N LEU A 152 -0.98 -3.11 12.14
CA LEU A 152 -0.69 -3.46 10.76
C LEU A 152 0.81 -3.67 10.50
N PHE A 153 1.13 -4.49 9.49
CA PHE A 153 2.47 -4.61 8.92
C PHE A 153 2.34 -4.91 7.43
N HIS A 154 3.08 -4.20 6.59
CA HIS A 154 2.84 -4.14 5.14
C HIS A 154 3.38 -5.34 4.38
N ARG A 155 4.46 -5.97 4.85
CA ARG A 155 5.18 -7.09 4.22
C ARG A 155 5.95 -6.75 2.95
N ASP A 156 5.63 -5.65 2.27
CA ASP A 156 6.27 -5.13 1.06
C ASP A 156 6.46 -3.61 1.15
N TYR A 157 6.97 -3.15 2.31
CA TYR A 157 7.10 -1.75 2.69
C TYR A 157 8.26 -1.02 1.96
N TYR A 158 8.19 -0.93 0.64
CA TYR A 158 9.22 -0.32 -0.19
C TYR A 158 8.94 1.15 -0.48
N LEU A 159 10.00 1.93 -0.72
CA LEU A 159 9.95 3.38 -0.91
C LEU A 159 9.11 3.80 -2.12
N ASN A 160 9.04 2.97 -3.18
CA ASN A 160 8.22 3.22 -4.37
C ASN A 160 6.70 3.04 -4.13
N HIS A 161 6.29 2.56 -2.97
CA HIS A 161 4.88 2.55 -2.56
C HIS A 161 4.47 3.82 -1.84
N PHE A 162 5.43 4.71 -1.57
CA PHE A 162 5.12 6.05 -1.06
C PHE A 162 4.91 7.02 -2.22
N ARG A 163 3.91 7.87 -2.04
CA ARG A 163 3.67 9.04 -2.89
C ARG A 163 3.89 10.29 -2.07
N LEU A 164 4.46 11.31 -2.70
CA LEU A 164 4.58 12.63 -2.10
C LEU A 164 3.98 13.65 -3.06
N ASP A 165 2.96 14.34 -2.60
CA ASP A 165 2.44 15.52 -3.27
C ASP A 165 3.36 16.71 -3.00
N LEU A 166 3.78 17.43 -4.06
CA LEU A 166 4.68 18.57 -3.95
C LEU A 166 3.91 19.89 -3.78
N GLU A 167 2.62 19.92 -4.12
CA GLU A 167 1.77 21.10 -3.98
C GLU A 167 1.31 21.28 -2.53
N ASP A 168 1.12 20.18 -1.81
CA ASP A 168 0.94 20.16 -0.35
C ASP A 168 1.88 19.11 0.30
N PRO A 169 3.18 19.44 0.42
CA PRO A 169 4.17 18.53 0.97
C PRO A 169 3.86 18.16 2.42
N GLU A 170 3.17 19.00 3.19
CA GLU A 170 2.84 18.72 4.59
C GLU A 170 1.67 17.72 4.71
N LYS A 171 0.74 17.69 3.74
CA LYS A 171 -0.46 16.84 3.84
C LYS A 171 -0.46 15.49 3.14
N GLN A 172 0.45 15.12 2.23
CA GLN A 172 0.25 13.84 1.51
C GLN A 172 1.52 13.01 1.30
N LEU A 173 2.11 12.50 2.40
CA LEU A 173 2.94 11.29 2.32
C LEU A 173 2.01 10.07 2.23
N GLY A 174 1.57 9.76 1.01
CA GLY A 174 0.62 8.70 0.76
C GLY A 174 1.23 7.30 0.70
N LEU A 175 0.46 6.26 1.02
CA LEU A 175 0.89 4.86 0.95
C LEU A 175 -0.02 4.02 0.02
N LEU A 176 0.60 3.23 -0.85
CA LEU A 176 -0.03 2.33 -1.82
C LEU A 176 0.28 0.85 -1.54
N ASP A 177 -0.32 -0.04 -2.34
CA ASP A 177 -0.01 -1.48 -2.42
C ASP A 177 -0.31 -2.27 -1.12
N LEU A 178 -1.53 -2.11 -0.59
CA LEU A 178 -1.93 -2.62 0.72
C LEU A 178 -2.45 -4.07 0.70
N GLN A 179 -2.44 -4.75 -0.45
CA GLN A 179 -3.02 -6.09 -0.63
C GLN A 179 -2.34 -7.22 0.16
N ARG A 180 -1.15 -6.99 0.69
CA ARG A 180 -0.38 -7.99 1.47
C ARG A 180 -0.25 -7.63 2.94
N VAL A 181 -0.89 -6.54 3.37
CA VAL A 181 -0.83 -6.05 4.74
C VAL A 181 -1.39 -7.10 5.70
N GLY A 182 -0.57 -7.50 6.67
CA GLY A 182 -1.00 -8.37 7.75
C GLY A 182 -1.53 -7.58 8.94
N ARG A 183 -2.27 -8.28 9.82
CA ARG A 183 -2.80 -7.77 11.08
C ARG A 183 -2.19 -8.50 12.27
N GLY A 184 -2.03 -7.81 13.40
CA GLY A 184 -1.65 -8.36 14.70
C GLY A 184 -1.69 -7.30 15.79
N SER A 185 -2.13 -7.64 17.00
CA SER A 185 -2.26 -6.68 18.10
C SER A 185 -1.45 -7.14 19.32
N PRO A 186 -0.22 -6.63 19.54
CA PRO A 186 0.61 -5.87 18.60
C PRO A 186 1.26 -6.76 17.52
N PRO A 187 1.76 -6.20 16.40
CA PRO A 187 2.48 -6.98 15.41
C PRO A 187 3.76 -7.59 15.99
N ARG A 188 4.07 -8.83 15.61
CA ARG A 188 5.32 -9.48 16.03
C ARG A 188 6.53 -8.69 15.51
N ARG A 189 7.53 -8.46 16.36
CA ARG A 189 8.76 -7.70 16.04
C ARG A 189 9.41 -8.08 14.71
N ARG A 190 9.41 -9.37 14.33
CA ARG A 190 9.97 -9.84 13.05
C ARG A 190 9.32 -9.21 11.82
N TRP A 191 8.03 -8.88 11.87
CA TRP A 191 7.33 -8.22 10.78
C TRP A 191 7.68 -6.74 10.71
N LEU A 192 7.78 -6.06 11.85
CA LEU A 192 8.25 -4.68 11.93
C LEU A 192 9.66 -4.55 11.36
N ILE A 193 10.58 -5.44 11.77
CA ILE A 193 11.94 -5.50 11.22
C ILE A 193 11.94 -5.78 9.72
N LYS A 194 11.02 -6.63 9.22
CA LYS A 194 10.90 -6.90 7.78
C LYS A 194 10.54 -5.62 7.02
N ASP A 195 9.53 -4.87 7.48
CA ASP A 195 9.06 -3.67 6.81
C ASP A 195 10.13 -2.56 6.83
N LEU A 196 10.74 -2.31 7.99
CA LEU A 196 11.83 -1.35 8.11
C LEU A 196 13.04 -1.69 7.22
N ALA A 197 13.38 -2.99 7.14
CA ALA A 197 14.44 -3.46 6.27
C ALA A 197 14.09 -3.38 4.78
N ALA A 198 12.83 -3.64 4.41
CA ALA A 198 12.34 -3.46 3.04
C ALA A 198 12.48 -2.00 2.62
N LEU A 199 12.03 -1.07 3.46
CA LEU A 199 12.16 0.37 3.21
C LEU A 199 13.63 0.76 3.00
N ALA A 200 14.48 0.42 3.98
CA ALA A 200 15.93 0.69 3.92
C ALA A 200 16.60 0.10 2.66
N SER A 201 16.18 -1.09 2.24
CA SER A 201 16.71 -1.77 1.06
C SER A 201 16.36 -1.07 -0.26
N SER A 202 15.21 -0.40 -0.31
CA SER A 202 14.70 0.27 -1.51
C SER A 202 15.13 1.74 -1.66
N CYS A 203 15.73 2.33 -0.61
CA CYS A 203 16.25 3.70 -0.66
C CYS A 203 17.36 3.86 -1.72
N PRO A 204 17.37 4.98 -2.47
CA PRO A 204 18.46 5.30 -3.40
C PRO A 204 19.78 5.56 -2.66
N ALA A 205 20.89 5.44 -3.38
CA ALA A 205 22.25 5.51 -2.83
C ALA A 205 22.59 6.86 -2.18
N ASN A 206 21.91 7.93 -2.60
CA ASN A 206 22.11 9.28 -2.09
C ASN A 206 21.43 9.54 -0.72
N VAL A 207 20.63 8.60 -0.19
CA VAL A 207 20.05 8.68 1.17
C VAL A 207 21.13 8.42 2.21
N ARG A 208 21.46 9.44 3.00
CA ARG A 208 22.54 9.45 3.98
C ARG A 208 22.19 8.65 5.23
N GLN A 209 23.22 8.21 5.96
CA GLN A 209 23.06 7.53 7.24
C GLN A 209 22.39 8.42 8.30
N THR A 210 22.62 9.73 8.26
CA THR A 210 21.95 10.68 9.16
C THR A 210 20.45 10.77 8.89
N GLU A 211 20.01 10.64 7.64
CA GLU A 211 18.60 10.58 7.26
C GLU A 211 17.95 9.29 7.77
N ARG A 212 18.62 8.14 7.56
CA ARG A 212 18.19 6.83 8.10
C ARG A 212 18.09 6.84 9.64
N LEU A 213 19.04 7.49 10.31
CA LEU A 213 19.04 7.61 11.77
C LEU A 213 17.89 8.49 12.27
N ARG A 214 17.62 9.63 11.63
CA ARG A 214 16.46 10.49 11.96
C ARG A 214 15.15 9.74 11.83
N PHE A 215 14.98 8.98 10.75
CA PHE A 215 13.84 8.09 10.57
C PHE A 215 13.70 7.10 11.75
N LEU A 216 14.79 6.41 12.11
CA LEU A 216 14.72 5.38 13.15
C LEU A 216 14.46 5.97 14.54
N LEU A 217 15.02 7.16 14.83
CA LEU A 217 14.72 7.91 16.05
C LEU A 217 13.24 8.27 16.14
N ALA A 218 12.68 8.83 15.06
CA ALA A 218 11.25 9.18 14.99
C ALA A 218 10.36 7.93 15.11
N TYR A 219 10.70 6.85 14.41
CA TYR A 219 9.98 5.58 14.47
C TYR A 219 9.96 4.97 15.88
N LEU A 220 11.08 5.02 16.61
CA LEU A 220 11.17 4.51 17.97
C LEU A 220 10.69 5.50 19.04
N GLY A 221 10.32 6.74 18.66
CA GLY A 221 9.96 7.80 19.58
C GLY A 221 11.12 8.24 20.49
N LYS A 222 12.36 8.20 19.98
CA LYS A 222 13.58 8.50 20.74
C LYS A 222 14.21 9.82 20.30
N LYS A 223 14.79 10.55 21.25
CA LYS A 223 15.55 11.79 20.98
C LYS A 223 17.04 11.56 20.75
N ARG A 224 17.58 10.44 21.23
CA ARG A 224 19.02 10.11 21.18
C ARG A 224 19.22 8.62 20.93
N VAL A 225 20.42 8.26 20.47
CA VAL A 225 20.84 6.87 20.27
C VAL A 225 21.13 6.20 21.61
N ASP A 226 20.49 5.06 21.85
CA ASP A 226 20.73 4.20 23.02
C ASP A 226 21.04 2.75 22.58
N SER A 227 21.20 1.85 23.55
CA SER A 227 21.46 0.42 23.29
C SER A 227 20.30 -0.27 22.56
N SER A 228 19.07 0.09 22.88
CA SER A 228 17.86 -0.45 22.24
C SER A 228 17.79 -0.08 20.76
N LEU A 229 18.01 1.19 20.42
CA LEU A 229 18.06 1.66 19.04
C LEU A 229 19.17 0.95 18.27
N ARG A 230 20.36 0.80 18.86
CA ARG A 230 21.46 0.05 18.25
C ARG A 230 21.07 -1.41 17.95
N GLY A 231 20.33 -2.06 18.85
CA GLY A 231 19.80 -3.41 18.63
C GLY A 231 18.77 -3.50 17.50
N TRP A 232 17.87 -2.51 17.38
CA TRP A 232 16.96 -2.38 16.24
C TRP A 232 17.73 -2.18 14.93
N MET A 233 18.67 -1.24 14.91
CA MET A 233 19.50 -0.96 13.75
C MET A 233 20.26 -2.20 13.28
N GLY A 234 20.91 -2.95 14.19
CA GLY A 234 21.58 -4.21 13.84
C GLY A 234 20.63 -5.26 13.24
N SER A 235 19.43 -5.40 13.80
CA SER A 235 18.40 -6.32 13.28
C SER A 235 17.92 -5.91 11.88
N ILE A 236 17.73 -4.61 11.65
CA ILE A 236 17.31 -4.05 10.36
C ILE A 236 18.41 -4.27 9.32
N LEU A 237 19.66 -3.90 9.62
CA LEU A 237 20.80 -4.07 8.71
C LEU A 237 21.01 -5.54 8.32
N ALA A 238 20.93 -6.46 9.29
CA ALA A 238 21.04 -7.89 9.01
C ALA A 238 19.91 -8.38 8.09
N LYS A 239 18.69 -7.89 8.26
CA LYS A 239 17.56 -8.25 7.40
C LYS A 239 17.65 -7.56 6.02
N GLU A 240 18.08 -6.31 5.96
CA GLU A 240 18.31 -5.55 4.73
C GLU A 240 19.32 -6.28 3.85
N LYS A 241 20.46 -6.71 4.41
CA LYS A 241 21.46 -7.50 3.69
C LYS A 241 20.86 -8.76 3.06
N ARG A 242 20.02 -9.48 3.81
CA ARG A 242 19.32 -10.68 3.28
C ARG A 242 18.35 -10.34 2.16
N ILE A 243 17.61 -9.23 2.25
CA ILE A 243 16.69 -8.77 1.20
C ILE A 243 17.49 -8.41 -0.06
N ARG A 244 18.57 -7.64 0.06
CA ARG A 244 19.42 -7.25 -1.07
C ARG A 244 20.11 -8.44 -1.75
N ALA A 245 20.50 -9.46 -0.98
CA ALA A 245 21.06 -10.70 -1.52
C ALA A 245 20.00 -11.56 -2.25
N HIS A 246 18.73 -11.37 -1.92
CA HIS A 246 17.60 -11.99 -2.61
C HIS A 246 17.14 -11.06 -3.75
N GLN A 247 17.98 -10.89 -4.78
CA GLN A 247 17.47 -10.37 -6.05
C GLN A 247 16.57 -11.45 -6.67
N PRO A 248 15.31 -11.15 -7.02
CA PRO A 248 14.54 -12.07 -7.85
C PRO A 248 15.32 -12.27 -9.15
N LYS A 249 15.66 -13.52 -9.46
CA LYS A 249 15.99 -13.90 -10.84
C LYS A 249 14.69 -13.69 -11.61
N PHE A 250 14.52 -12.58 -12.31
CA PHE A 250 13.78 -12.36 -13.57
C PHE A 250 13.60 -10.84 -13.77
N PRO A 251 13.77 -10.34 -15.02
CA PRO A 251 13.78 -8.92 -15.37
C PRO A 251 12.40 -8.24 -15.23
#